data_AF-A0A926GJD1-F1
#
_entry.id   AF-A0A926GJD1-F1
#
_cell.length_a   1.000
_cell.length_b   1.000
_cell.length_c   1.000
_cell.angle_alpha   90.00
_cell.angle_beta   90.00
_cell.angle_gamma   90.00
#
_symmetry.space_group_name_H-M   'P 1'
#
loop_
_entity.id
_entity.type
_entity.pdbx_description
1 polymer ?
#
loop_
_entity_poly.entity_id
_entity_poly.type
_entity_poly.pdbx_seq_one_letter_code
_entity_poly.pdbx_strand_id
1 'polypeptide(L)'
;MVSLSHQQLLNIEPAWYWMVSDRAGEFDDTLLRPMKRLDVVHAATEDYFSKQENNDPSGPDTQTSNNVREMLERLEDAGEDVDRIYEWGRALDHQMWSYEDFEGRPSASLWGNTIGWWRPDELAKLGRPGPDVRDRLHASWNEQVNKPAAALEQRVKLDRKAWEEDESRRSDWDNFLWDKWFKEFQYDPATVAADGYAQMLFREWWRKIGPTVTPEQRVQMMRWHETEARARDKDGFLQPDEIGWIGDAVMTDVYPPFFEAAARVKQS
;
A
#
# COMPACT_ATOMS: atom_id res chain seq x y z
N MET A 1 -2.35 -23.35 -12.46
CA MET A 1 -2.89 -22.47 -13.52
C MET A 1 -3.35 -21.23 -12.80
N VAL A 2 -2.71 -20.10 -13.08
CA VAL A 2 -2.92 -18.83 -12.37
C VAL A 2 -4.39 -18.39 -12.46
N SER A 3 -5.02 -18.18 -11.30
CA SER A 3 -6.44 -17.82 -11.13
C SER A 3 -6.77 -16.37 -11.49
N LEU A 4 -5.75 -15.52 -11.66
CA LEU A 4 -5.91 -14.08 -11.81
C LEU A 4 -6.54 -13.70 -13.17
N SER A 5 -7.48 -12.74 -13.12
CA SER A 5 -8.11 -12.16 -14.30
C SER A 5 -7.13 -11.32 -15.12
N HIS A 6 -7.47 -11.03 -16.38
CA HIS A 6 -6.65 -10.17 -17.24
C HIS A 6 -6.35 -8.80 -16.60
N GLN A 7 -7.33 -8.17 -15.97
CA GLN A 7 -7.14 -6.90 -15.28
C GLN A 7 -6.21 -7.04 -14.07
N GLN A 8 -6.35 -8.11 -13.28
CA GLN A 8 -5.46 -8.35 -12.13
C GLN A 8 -4.00 -8.54 -12.56
N LEU A 9 -3.77 -9.18 -13.72
CA LEU A 9 -2.44 -9.34 -14.31
C LEU A 9 -1.84 -8.01 -14.80
N LEU A 10 -2.66 -7.07 -15.27
CA LEU A 10 -2.18 -5.73 -15.61
C LEU A 10 -1.88 -4.89 -14.36
N ASN A 11 -2.64 -5.10 -13.29
CA ASN A 11 -2.48 -4.33 -12.06
C ASN A 11 -1.27 -4.74 -11.21
N ILE A 12 -0.86 -6.01 -11.26
CA ILE A 12 0.33 -6.48 -10.51
C ILE A 12 1.62 -5.96 -11.10
N GLU A 13 1.66 -5.73 -12.42
CA GLU A 13 2.85 -5.30 -13.15
C GLU A 13 3.56 -4.09 -12.51
N PRO A 14 2.90 -2.92 -12.30
CA PRO A 14 3.57 -1.74 -11.75
C PRO A 14 4.05 -1.91 -10.30
N ALA A 15 3.43 -2.82 -9.54
CA ALA A 15 3.76 -3.09 -8.15
C ALA A 15 4.86 -4.16 -8.00
N TRP A 16 5.02 -5.04 -8.99
CA TRP A 16 5.88 -6.21 -8.91
C TRP A 16 7.33 -5.84 -8.53
N TYR A 17 7.84 -4.75 -9.10
CA TYR A 17 9.20 -4.25 -8.90
C TYR A 17 9.57 -4.06 -7.43
N TRP A 18 8.70 -3.42 -6.63
CA TRP A 18 9.00 -3.19 -5.21
C TRP A 18 8.76 -4.45 -4.39
N MET A 19 7.78 -5.27 -4.78
CA MET A 19 7.44 -6.52 -4.09
C MET A 19 8.62 -7.50 -4.05
N VAL A 20 9.37 -7.60 -5.15
CA VAL A 20 10.50 -8.52 -5.32
C VAL A 20 11.86 -7.91 -4.96
N SER A 21 11.92 -6.66 -4.51
CA SER A 21 13.18 -6.00 -4.16
C SER A 21 13.81 -6.58 -2.89
N ASP A 22 15.13 -6.74 -2.87
CA ASP A 22 15.86 -7.15 -1.66
C ASP A 22 15.80 -6.05 -0.59
N ARG A 23 15.85 -4.78 -1.03
CA ARG A 23 15.71 -3.59 -0.19
C ARG A 23 14.36 -3.55 0.54
N ALA A 24 13.25 -3.89 -0.11
CA ALA A 24 11.98 -4.05 0.61
C ALA A 24 12.08 -5.19 1.64
N GLY A 25 12.81 -6.26 1.29
CA GLY A 25 13.06 -7.42 2.14
C GLY A 25 13.82 -7.20 3.43
N GLU A 26 14.64 -6.14 3.51
CA GLU A 26 15.32 -5.75 4.74
C GLU A 26 14.35 -5.43 5.89
N PHE A 27 13.06 -5.25 5.58
CA PHE A 27 11.98 -4.93 6.52
C PHE A 27 10.95 -6.06 6.66
N ASP A 28 11.31 -7.30 6.29
CA ASP A 28 10.40 -8.46 6.35
C ASP A 28 9.94 -8.82 7.77
N ASP A 29 10.65 -8.38 8.81
CA ASP A 29 10.19 -8.47 10.20
C ASP A 29 8.86 -7.71 10.43
N THR A 30 8.58 -6.73 9.59
CA THR A 30 7.35 -5.91 9.60
C THR A 30 6.45 -6.23 8.41
N LEU A 31 7.01 -6.40 7.21
CA LEU A 31 6.26 -6.56 5.96
C LEU A 31 5.77 -8.00 5.71
N LEU A 32 6.39 -9.00 6.33
CA LEU A 32 5.97 -10.41 6.28
C LEU A 32 5.75 -10.93 4.84
N ARG A 33 6.71 -10.68 3.93
CA ARG A 33 6.61 -11.12 2.54
C ARG A 33 6.33 -12.63 2.43
N PRO A 34 5.38 -13.06 1.57
CA PRO A 34 5.00 -14.47 1.47
C PRO A 34 5.85 -15.28 0.48
N MET A 35 6.91 -14.70 -0.11
CA MET A 35 7.81 -15.36 -1.07
C MET A 35 8.79 -16.27 -0.35
N LYS A 36 8.94 -17.51 -0.80
CA LYS A 36 9.80 -18.52 -0.14
C LYS A 36 11.17 -18.66 -0.79
N ARG A 37 11.25 -18.49 -2.12
CA ARG A 37 12.40 -18.79 -2.96
C ARG A 37 12.78 -17.59 -3.81
N LEU A 38 13.49 -16.63 -3.21
CA LEU A 38 13.92 -15.41 -3.90
C LEU A 38 14.77 -15.70 -5.14
N ASP A 39 15.57 -16.76 -5.14
CA ASP A 39 16.33 -17.22 -6.33
C ASP A 39 15.42 -17.47 -7.54
N VAL A 40 14.29 -18.15 -7.32
CA VAL A 40 13.31 -18.43 -8.38
C VAL A 40 12.55 -17.16 -8.77
N VAL A 41 12.15 -16.36 -7.77
CA VAL A 41 11.44 -15.10 -8.01
C VAL A 41 12.27 -14.17 -8.89
N HIS A 42 13.57 -14.03 -8.60
CA HIS A 42 14.48 -13.20 -9.36
C HIS A 42 14.63 -13.73 -10.79
N ALA A 43 14.86 -15.04 -10.97
CA ALA A 43 15.01 -15.64 -12.30
C ALA A 43 13.76 -15.52 -13.17
N ALA A 44 12.57 -15.74 -12.60
CA ALA A 44 11.30 -15.59 -13.34
C ALA A 44 11.05 -14.13 -13.72
N THR A 45 11.39 -13.20 -12.84
CA THR A 45 11.24 -11.76 -13.05
C THR A 45 12.24 -11.23 -14.10
N GLU A 46 13.47 -11.72 -14.10
CA GLU A 46 14.48 -11.37 -15.10
C GLU A 46 14.07 -11.84 -16.52
N ASP A 47 13.54 -13.05 -16.63
CA ASP A 47 12.97 -13.57 -17.88
C ASP A 47 11.78 -12.72 -18.36
N TYR A 48 10.90 -12.30 -17.44
CA TYR A 48 9.80 -11.39 -17.73
C TYR A 48 10.32 -10.07 -18.32
N PHE A 49 11.30 -9.41 -17.68
CA PHE A 49 11.87 -8.16 -18.20
C PHE A 49 12.53 -8.34 -19.56
N SER A 50 13.28 -9.42 -19.73
CA SER A 50 13.91 -9.74 -21.01
C SER A 50 12.88 -9.86 -22.13
N LYS A 51 11.70 -10.42 -21.85
CA LYS A 51 10.60 -10.47 -22.83
C LYS A 51 9.94 -9.12 -23.06
N GLN A 52 9.73 -8.34 -22.01
CA GLN A 52 9.13 -7.00 -22.13
C GLN A 52 9.96 -6.05 -22.98
N GLU A 53 11.29 -6.08 -22.85
CA GLU A 53 12.19 -5.25 -23.66
C GLU A 53 12.11 -5.55 -25.16
N ASN A 54 11.68 -6.77 -25.52
CA ASN A 54 11.49 -7.20 -26.89
C ASN A 54 10.05 -7.00 -27.40
N ASN A 55 9.14 -6.52 -26.56
CA ASN A 55 7.77 -6.23 -26.96
C ASN A 55 7.69 -4.87 -27.67
N ASP A 56 6.72 -4.74 -28.58
CA ASP A 56 6.35 -3.44 -29.14
C ASP A 56 5.70 -2.60 -28.02
N PRO A 57 6.21 -1.41 -27.68
CA PRO A 57 5.59 -0.53 -26.68
C PRO A 57 4.18 -0.07 -27.06
N SER A 58 3.80 -0.19 -28.34
CA SER A 58 2.45 0.07 -28.86
C SER A 58 1.60 -1.21 -28.99
N GLY A 59 2.13 -2.35 -28.53
CA GLY A 59 1.48 -3.65 -28.55
C GLY A 59 0.26 -3.71 -27.62
N PRO A 60 -0.61 -4.72 -27.80
CA PRO A 60 -1.83 -4.86 -27.00
C PRO A 60 -1.52 -5.30 -25.56
N ASP A 61 -2.28 -4.80 -24.59
CA ASP A 61 -2.23 -5.20 -23.16
C ASP A 61 -2.28 -6.72 -22.95
N THR A 62 -2.89 -7.45 -23.89
CA THR A 62 -2.90 -8.91 -23.94
C THR A 62 -1.48 -9.50 -23.89
N GLN A 63 -0.50 -8.92 -24.58
CA GLN A 63 0.88 -9.41 -24.59
C GLN A 63 1.55 -9.22 -23.23
N THR A 64 1.38 -8.04 -22.62
CA THR A 64 1.87 -7.76 -21.25
C THR A 64 1.26 -8.71 -20.25
N SER A 65 -0.07 -8.86 -20.24
CA SER A 65 -0.74 -9.77 -19.30
C SER A 65 -0.35 -11.24 -19.49
N ASN A 66 -0.05 -11.68 -20.72
CA ASN A 66 0.43 -13.03 -20.97
C ASN A 66 1.85 -13.24 -20.45
N ASN A 67 2.75 -12.26 -20.60
CA ASN A 67 4.09 -12.33 -20.03
C ASN A 67 4.06 -12.36 -18.50
N VAL A 68 3.21 -11.54 -17.87
CA VAL A 68 2.98 -11.59 -16.42
C VAL A 68 2.42 -12.95 -16.01
N ARG A 69 1.43 -13.48 -16.75
CA ARG A 69 0.87 -14.81 -16.47
C ARG A 69 1.95 -15.89 -16.52
N GLU A 70 2.77 -15.91 -17.56
CA GLU A 70 3.84 -16.91 -17.69
C GLU A 70 4.86 -16.80 -16.54
N MET A 71 5.23 -15.59 -16.14
CA MET A 71 6.08 -15.37 -14.97
C MET A 71 5.45 -15.99 -13.72
N LEU A 72 4.18 -15.70 -13.45
CA LEU A 72 3.47 -16.23 -12.30
C LEU A 72 3.28 -17.75 -12.35
N GLU A 73 3.00 -18.33 -13.52
CA GLU A 73 2.91 -19.79 -13.71
C GLU A 73 4.23 -20.48 -13.35
N ARG A 74 5.38 -19.88 -13.72
CA ARG A 74 6.69 -20.41 -13.33
C ARG A 74 6.92 -20.37 -11.82
N LEU A 75 6.42 -19.34 -11.13
CA LEU A 75 6.49 -19.26 -9.67
C LEU A 75 5.60 -20.34 -9.03
N GLU A 76 4.38 -20.52 -9.54
CA GLU A 76 3.44 -21.55 -9.10
C GLU A 76 4.06 -22.96 -9.26
N ASP A 77 4.64 -23.25 -10.42
CA ASP A 77 5.33 -24.53 -10.71
C ASP A 77 6.53 -24.77 -9.78
N ALA A 78 7.17 -23.70 -9.31
CA ALA A 78 8.27 -23.77 -8.35
C ALA A 78 7.84 -23.88 -6.88
N GLY A 79 6.53 -23.87 -6.61
CA GLY A 79 5.93 -24.03 -5.29
C GLY A 79 5.64 -22.72 -4.54
N GLU A 80 5.71 -21.58 -5.21
CA GLU A 80 5.22 -20.31 -4.66
C GLU A 80 3.70 -20.25 -4.66
N ASP A 81 3.14 -19.54 -3.69
CA ASP A 81 1.69 -19.30 -3.59
C ASP A 81 1.38 -17.96 -4.27
N VAL A 82 1.11 -18.00 -5.58
CA VAL A 82 0.89 -16.81 -6.41
C VAL A 82 -0.30 -15.98 -5.95
N ASP A 83 -1.43 -16.64 -5.65
CA ASP A 83 -2.62 -15.95 -5.15
C ASP A 83 -2.27 -15.18 -3.87
N ARG A 84 -1.50 -15.80 -2.97
CA ARG A 84 -1.07 -15.13 -1.74
C ARG A 84 -0.10 -13.98 -1.97
N ILE A 85 0.85 -14.12 -2.89
CA ILE A 85 1.76 -13.02 -3.25
C ILE A 85 0.95 -11.84 -3.80
N TYR A 86 -0.02 -12.11 -4.68
CA TYR A 86 -0.91 -11.10 -5.21
C TYR A 86 -1.74 -10.43 -4.11
N GLU A 87 -2.35 -11.21 -3.22
CA GLU A 87 -3.16 -10.67 -2.12
C GLU A 87 -2.35 -9.86 -1.11
N TRP A 88 -1.12 -10.28 -0.81
CA TRP A 88 -0.20 -9.51 0.03
C TRP A 88 0.20 -8.19 -0.63
N GLY A 89 0.57 -8.23 -1.92
CA GLY A 89 0.89 -7.03 -2.70
C GLY A 89 -0.29 -6.07 -2.74
N ARG A 90 -1.49 -6.57 -3.06
CA ARG A 90 -2.75 -5.82 -3.05
C ARG A 90 -3.08 -5.22 -1.69
N ALA A 91 -2.80 -5.94 -0.60
CA ALA A 91 -3.04 -5.45 0.75
C ALA A 91 -2.10 -4.31 1.17
N LEU A 92 -1.00 -4.06 0.46
CA LEU A 92 -0.06 -2.96 0.71
C LEU A 92 -0.21 -1.87 -0.35
N ASP A 93 -0.27 -2.24 -1.61
CA ASP A 93 -0.33 -1.31 -2.73
C ASP A 93 -1.76 -0.98 -3.13
N HIS A 94 -2.17 0.22 -2.76
CA HIS A 94 -3.44 0.81 -3.14
C HIS A 94 -3.58 1.11 -4.64
N GLN A 95 -2.60 0.78 -5.50
CA GLN A 95 -2.68 0.88 -6.96
C GLN A 95 -2.99 -0.47 -7.63
N MET A 96 -2.88 -1.59 -6.90
CA MET A 96 -3.22 -2.93 -7.39
C MET A 96 -4.74 -3.21 -7.33
N TRP A 97 -5.56 -2.42 -8.03
CA TRP A 97 -7.05 -2.54 -8.07
C TRP A 97 -7.63 -2.43 -9.47
N SER A 98 -8.81 -3.04 -9.72
CA SER A 98 -9.51 -2.91 -11.00
C SER A 98 -10.42 -1.67 -11.01
N TYR A 99 -10.62 -1.05 -12.18
CA TYR A 99 -11.50 0.14 -12.32
C TYR A 99 -12.94 -0.09 -11.79
N GLU A 100 -13.41 -1.34 -11.70
CA GLU A 100 -14.68 -1.70 -11.07
C GLU A 100 -14.61 -1.64 -9.53
N ASP A 101 -13.44 -1.84 -8.94
CA ASP A 101 -13.14 -1.65 -7.51
C ASP A 101 -12.89 -0.17 -7.14
N PHE A 102 -12.88 0.74 -8.13
CA PHE A 102 -12.39 2.12 -8.02
C PHE A 102 -13.43 3.19 -7.66
N GLU A 103 -14.73 2.86 -7.63
CA GLU A 103 -15.75 3.88 -7.31
C GLU A 103 -15.60 4.49 -5.88
N GLY A 104 -14.63 4.01 -5.10
CA GLY A 104 -14.12 4.64 -3.89
C GLY A 104 -12.73 5.27 -4.05
N ARG A 105 -12.67 6.60 -4.13
CA ARG A 105 -11.48 7.44 -3.87
C ARG A 105 -10.70 7.03 -2.59
N PRO A 106 -9.48 7.56 -2.33
CA PRO A 106 -8.57 7.08 -1.28
C PRO A 106 -9.06 7.46 0.12
N SER A 107 -10.08 6.77 0.60
CA SER A 107 -10.73 7.02 1.88
C SER A 107 -9.77 6.83 3.06
N ALA A 108 -8.85 5.87 2.95
CA ALA A 108 -7.89 5.55 4.00
C ALA A 108 -6.87 6.68 4.24
N SER A 109 -6.28 7.26 3.19
CA SER A 109 -5.33 8.37 3.35
C SER A 109 -6.03 9.65 3.82
N LEU A 110 -7.23 9.92 3.30
CA LEU A 110 -8.05 11.06 3.72
C LEU A 110 -8.49 10.94 5.18
N TRP A 111 -8.96 9.77 5.61
CA TRP A 111 -9.28 9.53 7.02
C TRP A 111 -8.05 9.54 7.92
N GLY A 112 -6.93 8.95 7.48
CA GLY A 112 -5.67 9.00 8.21
C GLY A 112 -5.22 10.43 8.51
N ASN A 113 -5.24 11.30 7.49
CA ASN A 113 -4.95 12.73 7.63
C ASN A 113 -5.95 13.41 8.59
N THR A 114 -7.25 13.13 8.44
CA THR A 114 -8.31 13.71 9.26
C THR A 114 -8.15 13.35 10.73
N ILE A 115 -7.93 12.07 11.03
CA ILE A 115 -7.75 11.60 12.41
C ILE A 115 -6.46 12.15 12.99
N GLY A 116 -5.39 12.27 12.19
CA GLY A 116 -4.15 12.93 12.62
C GLY A 116 -4.34 14.39 13.04
N TRP A 117 -5.34 15.09 12.52
CA TRP A 117 -5.69 16.45 12.94
C TRP A 117 -6.41 16.52 14.27
N TRP A 118 -6.96 15.41 14.75
CA TRP A 118 -7.61 15.33 16.05
C TRP A 118 -6.62 15.19 17.20
N ARG A 119 -5.33 15.44 16.97
CA ARG A 119 -4.35 15.49 18.05
C ARG A 119 -4.70 16.58 19.07
N PRO A 120 -4.53 16.33 20.39
CA PRO A 120 -5.02 17.23 21.44
C PRO A 120 -4.51 18.67 21.35
N ASP A 121 -3.26 18.88 20.93
CA ASP A 121 -2.65 20.19 20.75
C ASP A 121 -3.28 21.00 19.60
N GLU A 122 -3.71 20.34 18.52
CA GLU A 122 -4.43 20.99 17.42
C GLU A 122 -5.89 21.28 17.80
N LEU A 123 -6.55 20.34 18.49
CA LEU A 123 -7.91 20.54 18.97
C LEU A 123 -8.00 21.70 19.99
N ALA A 124 -6.98 21.84 20.85
CA ALA A 124 -6.88 22.97 21.77
C ALA A 124 -6.81 24.32 21.03
N LYS A 125 -6.06 24.41 19.92
CA LYS A 125 -5.99 25.63 19.08
C LYS A 125 -7.35 25.99 18.46
N LEU A 126 -8.21 24.99 18.22
CA LEU A 126 -9.54 25.17 17.63
C LEU A 126 -10.65 25.42 18.65
N GLY A 127 -10.33 25.50 19.96
CA GLY A 127 -11.31 25.79 21.01
C GLY A 127 -12.34 24.67 21.25
N ARG A 128 -11.97 23.40 20.97
CA ARG A 128 -12.84 22.22 21.13
C ARG A 128 -12.34 21.24 22.22
N PRO A 129 -12.12 21.64 23.49
CA PRO A 129 -11.67 20.72 24.54
C PRO A 129 -12.82 19.88 25.13
N GLY A 130 -12.61 18.57 25.29
CA GLY A 130 -13.50 17.65 26.03
C GLY A 130 -13.40 16.21 25.52
N PRO A 131 -13.70 15.18 26.33
CA PRO A 131 -13.64 13.77 25.91
C PRO A 131 -14.70 13.50 24.84
N ASP A 132 -14.29 13.67 23.59
CA ASP A 132 -15.08 13.47 22.38
C ASP A 132 -14.69 12.13 21.74
N VAL A 133 -15.54 11.58 20.88
CA VAL A 133 -15.22 10.39 20.08
C VAL A 133 -13.90 10.57 19.31
N ARG A 134 -13.54 11.83 18.97
CA ARG A 134 -12.23 12.22 18.41
C ARG A 134 -11.04 11.79 19.25
N ASP A 135 -11.06 12.07 20.56
CA ASP A 135 -9.93 11.78 21.46
C ASP A 135 -9.70 10.27 21.57
N ARG A 136 -10.80 9.51 21.70
CA ARG A 136 -10.76 8.05 21.72
C ARG A 136 -10.21 7.49 20.41
N LEU A 137 -10.71 7.97 19.27
CA LEU A 137 -10.29 7.50 17.95
C LEU A 137 -8.84 7.86 17.66
N HIS A 138 -8.43 9.11 17.93
CA HIS A 138 -7.05 9.56 17.77
C HIS A 138 -6.10 8.77 18.66
N ALA A 139 -6.40 8.59 19.95
CA ALA A 139 -5.52 7.82 20.84
C ALA A 139 -5.33 6.37 20.34
N SER A 140 -6.42 5.72 19.93
CA SER A 140 -6.38 4.36 19.39
C SER A 140 -5.61 4.28 18.07
N TRP A 141 -5.88 5.18 17.13
CA TRP A 141 -5.20 5.28 15.83
C TRP A 141 -3.71 5.58 16.01
N ASN A 142 -3.36 6.48 16.92
CA ASN A 142 -1.98 6.89 17.12
C ASN A 142 -1.10 5.72 17.61
N GLU A 143 -1.61 4.91 18.54
CA GLU A 143 -0.88 3.74 19.04
C GLU A 143 -0.84 2.57 18.05
N GLN A 144 -1.92 2.33 17.32
CA GLN A 144 -2.06 1.13 16.47
C GLN A 144 -1.64 1.34 15.01
N VAL A 145 -1.62 2.59 14.53
CA VAL A 145 -1.37 2.94 13.13
C VAL A 145 -0.19 3.91 13.01
N ASN A 146 -0.32 5.11 13.58
CA ASN A 146 0.65 6.19 13.36
C ASN A 146 2.06 5.84 13.87
N LYS A 147 2.19 5.42 15.14
CA LYS A 147 3.49 5.08 15.72
C LYS A 147 4.18 3.90 15.02
N PRO A 148 3.51 2.77 14.74
CA PRO A 148 4.13 1.68 14.00
C PRO A 148 4.53 2.06 12.56
N ALA A 149 3.67 2.80 11.85
CA ALA A 149 3.99 3.27 10.50
C ALA A 149 5.19 4.22 10.50
N ALA A 150 5.21 5.21 11.39
CA ALA A 150 6.32 6.16 11.52
C ALA A 150 7.63 5.47 11.91
N ALA A 151 7.57 4.40 12.72
CA ALA A 151 8.75 3.63 13.08
C ALA A 151 9.37 2.92 11.85
N LEU A 152 8.56 2.31 10.98
CA LEU A 152 9.04 1.72 9.74
C LEU A 152 9.57 2.80 8.77
N GLU A 153 8.80 3.87 8.56
CA GLU A 153 9.20 4.99 7.71
C GLU A 153 10.55 5.59 8.14
N GLN A 154 10.77 5.73 9.44
CA GLN A 154 12.04 6.19 9.98
C GLN A 154 13.19 5.21 9.67
N ARG A 155 12.97 3.90 9.83
CA ARG A 155 13.99 2.88 9.50
C ARG A 155 14.39 2.96 8.02
N VAL A 156 13.40 3.10 7.12
CA VAL A 156 13.64 3.26 5.68
C VAL A 156 14.44 4.53 5.39
N LYS A 157 14.04 5.67 5.97
CA LYS A 157 14.69 6.97 5.77
C LYS A 157 16.15 7.02 6.19
N LEU A 158 16.56 6.28 7.23
CA LEU A 158 17.91 6.38 7.79
C LEU A 158 19.02 6.01 6.80
N ASP A 159 18.76 5.08 5.88
CA ASP A 159 19.76 4.59 4.92
C ASP A 159 19.39 4.86 3.44
N ARG A 160 18.18 5.39 3.20
CA ARG A 160 17.65 5.64 1.85
C ARG A 160 18.63 6.34 0.91
N LYS A 161 19.18 7.48 1.34
CA LYS A 161 20.06 8.28 0.50
C LYS A 161 21.32 7.52 0.10
N ALA A 162 21.92 6.77 1.04
CA ALA A 162 23.11 5.99 0.76
C ALA A 162 22.79 4.84 -0.22
N TRP A 163 21.65 4.19 -0.04
CA TRP A 163 21.18 3.13 -0.94
C TRP A 163 20.87 3.63 -2.36
N GLU A 164 20.28 4.84 -2.50
CA GLU A 164 19.97 5.45 -3.81
C GLU A 164 21.24 5.92 -4.56
N GLU A 165 22.22 6.48 -3.86
CA GLU A 165 23.41 7.10 -4.46
C GLU A 165 24.58 6.13 -4.68
N ASP A 166 24.67 5.03 -3.91
CA ASP A 166 25.82 4.11 -3.91
C ASP A 166 25.42 2.70 -4.40
N GLU A 167 25.85 2.34 -5.61
CA GLU A 167 25.62 1.02 -6.21
C GLU A 167 26.15 -0.14 -5.35
N SER A 168 27.22 0.10 -4.58
CA SER A 168 27.79 -0.93 -3.70
C SER A 168 26.93 -1.22 -2.46
N ARG A 169 25.91 -0.39 -2.20
CA ARG A 169 24.93 -0.58 -1.13
C ARG A 169 23.71 -1.38 -1.57
N ARG A 170 23.55 -1.60 -2.88
CA ARG A 170 22.48 -2.41 -3.47
C ARG A 170 22.97 -3.83 -3.69
N SER A 171 22.07 -4.81 -3.55
CA SER A 171 22.35 -6.16 -4.01
C SER A 171 22.47 -6.17 -5.54
N ASP A 172 23.09 -7.21 -6.11
CA ASP A 172 23.13 -7.39 -7.57
C ASP A 172 21.72 -7.37 -8.19
N TRP A 173 20.75 -7.93 -7.45
CA TRP A 173 19.36 -7.95 -7.86
C TRP A 173 18.71 -6.56 -7.81
N ASP A 174 18.91 -5.81 -6.72
CA ASP A 174 18.38 -4.44 -6.66
C ASP A 174 19.08 -3.49 -7.63
N ASN A 175 20.34 -3.74 -7.99
CA ASN A 175 21.01 -3.02 -9.08
C ASN A 175 20.35 -3.30 -10.44
N PHE A 176 19.98 -4.56 -10.70
CA PHE A 176 19.19 -4.91 -11.89
C PHE A 176 17.84 -4.17 -11.89
N LEU A 177 17.07 -4.24 -10.79
CA LEU A 177 15.78 -3.53 -10.69
C LEU A 177 15.93 -2.00 -10.77
N TRP A 178 17.03 -1.47 -10.23
CA TRP A 178 17.34 -0.05 -10.29
C TRP A 178 17.46 0.42 -11.73
N ASP A 179 18.25 -0.27 -12.55
CA ASP A 179 18.44 0.10 -13.95
C ASP A 179 17.19 -0.16 -14.81
N LYS A 180 16.37 -1.16 -14.48
CA LYS A 180 15.12 -1.44 -15.23
C LYS A 180 13.97 -0.49 -14.88
N TRP A 181 13.92 0.05 -13.66
CA TRP A 181 12.74 0.79 -13.20
C TRP A 181 13.05 1.97 -12.27
N PHE A 182 13.74 1.74 -11.15
CA PHE A 182 13.79 2.74 -10.07
C PHE A 182 14.65 3.96 -10.38
N LYS A 183 15.64 3.86 -11.27
CA LYS A 183 16.54 4.95 -11.62
C LYS A 183 15.86 6.12 -12.30
N GLU A 184 14.86 5.85 -13.15
CA GLU A 184 14.10 6.91 -13.84
C GLU A 184 13.36 7.81 -12.84
N PHE A 185 12.78 7.18 -11.81
CA PHE A 185 11.99 7.87 -10.79
C PHE A 185 12.78 8.24 -9.53
N GLN A 186 14.05 7.83 -9.44
CA GLN A 186 14.91 7.94 -8.24
C GLN A 186 14.19 7.49 -6.98
N TYR A 187 13.71 6.25 -7.00
CA TYR A 187 12.71 5.78 -6.06
C TYR A 187 13.21 4.60 -5.22
N ASP A 188 13.21 4.72 -3.90
CA ASP A 188 13.54 3.62 -2.97
C ASP A 188 12.32 2.68 -2.81
N PRO A 189 12.40 1.39 -3.22
CA PRO A 189 11.30 0.44 -3.10
C PRO A 189 10.82 0.24 -1.65
N ALA A 190 11.69 0.42 -0.66
CA ALA A 190 11.27 0.34 0.74
C ALA A 190 10.37 1.51 1.16
N THR A 191 10.43 2.66 0.46
CA THR A 191 9.50 3.78 0.68
C THR A 191 8.08 3.36 0.25
N VAL A 192 7.94 2.67 -0.88
CA VAL A 192 6.65 2.15 -1.35
C VAL A 192 6.05 1.17 -0.35
N ALA A 193 6.87 0.23 0.11
CA ALA A 193 6.45 -0.75 1.08
C ALA A 193 6.03 -0.09 2.41
N ALA A 194 6.76 0.94 2.87
CA ALA A 194 6.43 1.67 4.09
C ALA A 194 5.11 2.46 3.97
N ASP A 195 4.88 3.13 2.85
CA ASP A 195 3.63 3.85 2.58
C ASP A 195 2.45 2.87 2.51
N GLY A 196 2.63 1.74 1.83
CA GLY A 196 1.63 0.68 1.76
C GLY A 196 1.31 0.07 3.13
N TYR A 197 2.33 -0.12 3.96
CA TYR A 197 2.18 -0.61 5.33
C TYR A 197 1.35 0.33 6.20
N ALA A 198 1.54 1.65 6.07
CA ALA A 198 0.73 2.63 6.79
C ALA A 198 -0.77 2.54 6.42
N GLN A 199 -1.06 2.40 5.12
CA GLN A 199 -2.44 2.23 4.65
C GLN A 199 -3.05 0.92 5.13
N MET A 200 -2.26 -0.16 5.12
CA MET A 200 -2.69 -1.47 5.62
C MET A 200 -3.05 -1.40 7.11
N LEU A 201 -2.18 -0.82 7.94
CA LEU A 201 -2.45 -0.65 9.37
C LEU A 201 -3.72 0.15 9.61
N PHE A 202 -3.95 1.20 8.82
CA PHE A 202 -5.17 2.00 8.90
C PHE A 202 -6.42 1.17 8.61
N ARG A 203 -6.41 0.38 7.52
CA ARG A 203 -7.52 -0.53 7.17
C ARG A 203 -7.79 -1.57 8.26
N GLU A 204 -6.74 -2.22 8.77
CA GLU A 204 -6.87 -3.20 9.85
C GLU A 204 -7.43 -2.60 11.14
N TRP A 205 -6.98 -1.40 11.48
CA TRP A 205 -7.51 -0.63 12.60
C TRP A 205 -8.98 -0.29 12.38
N TRP A 206 -9.35 0.21 11.19
CA TRP A 206 -10.72 0.59 10.88
C TRP A 206 -11.67 -0.61 10.87
N ARG A 207 -11.24 -1.78 10.37
CA ARG A 207 -12.03 -3.02 10.42
C ARG A 207 -12.44 -3.39 11.85
N LYS A 208 -11.60 -3.07 12.84
CA LYS A 208 -11.86 -3.32 14.27
C LYS A 208 -12.65 -2.19 14.93
N ILE A 209 -12.33 -0.93 14.61
CA ILE A 209 -12.87 0.25 15.28
C ILE A 209 -14.17 0.74 14.67
N GLY A 210 -14.30 0.68 13.34
CA GLY A 210 -15.46 1.11 12.58
C GLY A 210 -16.77 0.59 13.17
N PRO A 211 -16.94 -0.71 13.45
CA PRO A 211 -18.15 -1.25 14.06
C PRO A 211 -18.53 -0.64 15.42
N THR A 212 -17.58 -0.01 16.13
CA THR A 212 -17.82 0.67 17.41
C THR A 212 -18.27 2.13 17.27
N VAL A 213 -18.30 2.67 16.06
CA VAL A 213 -18.71 4.05 15.75
C VAL A 213 -20.19 4.06 15.35
N THR A 214 -21.01 4.80 16.11
CA THR A 214 -22.46 4.87 15.84
C THR A 214 -22.76 5.67 14.56
N PRO A 215 -23.94 5.50 13.94
CA PRO A 215 -24.33 6.31 12.78
C PRO A 215 -24.25 7.82 13.03
N GLU A 216 -24.65 8.28 14.21
CA GLU A 216 -24.58 9.69 14.61
C GLU A 216 -23.14 10.17 14.69
N GLN A 217 -22.25 9.37 15.29
CA GLN A 217 -20.82 9.67 15.36
C GLN A 217 -20.18 9.72 13.97
N ARG A 218 -20.56 8.83 13.05
CA ARG A 218 -20.09 8.86 11.65
C ARG A 218 -20.50 10.16 10.95
N VAL A 219 -21.76 10.56 11.07
CA VAL A 219 -22.25 11.84 10.54
C VAL A 219 -21.49 13.02 11.13
N GLN A 220 -21.19 12.95 12.43
CA GLN A 220 -20.42 14.00 13.12
C GLN A 220 -18.97 14.06 12.61
N MET A 221 -18.32 12.90 12.44
CA MET A 221 -16.96 12.78 11.89
C MET A 221 -16.85 13.34 10.46
N MET A 222 -17.84 13.09 9.61
CA MET A 222 -17.90 13.66 8.26
C MET A 222 -18.01 15.19 8.29
N ARG A 223 -18.92 15.74 9.10
CA ARG A 223 -19.06 17.21 9.26
C ARG A 223 -17.77 17.86 9.76
N TRP A 224 -17.07 17.17 10.65
CA TRP A 224 -15.79 17.61 11.18
C TRP A 224 -14.70 17.65 10.13
N HIS A 225 -14.59 16.60 9.31
CA HIS A 225 -13.69 16.58 8.17
C HIS A 225 -13.97 17.77 7.25
N GLU A 226 -15.21 17.96 6.81
CA GLU A 226 -15.60 19.06 5.92
C GLU A 226 -15.25 20.44 6.51
N THR A 227 -15.58 20.65 7.79
CA THR A 227 -15.32 21.93 8.47
C THR A 227 -13.82 22.21 8.57
N GLU A 228 -13.03 21.19 8.91
CA GLU A 228 -11.59 21.32 9.12
C GLU A 228 -10.80 21.39 7.82
N ALA A 229 -11.22 20.64 6.79
CA ALA A 229 -10.67 20.74 5.44
C ALA A 229 -10.88 22.15 4.88
N ARG A 230 -12.10 22.71 4.98
CA ARG A 230 -12.39 24.10 4.58
C ARG A 230 -11.62 25.13 5.39
N ALA A 231 -11.45 24.94 6.70
CA ALA A 231 -10.69 25.87 7.53
C ALA A 231 -9.18 25.87 7.20
N ARG A 232 -8.67 24.76 6.63
CA ARG A 232 -7.27 24.61 6.22
C ARG A 232 -7.03 24.96 4.75
N ASP A 233 -8.07 25.02 3.95
CA ASP A 233 -8.05 25.54 2.58
C ASP A 233 -7.91 27.08 2.58
N LYS A 234 -6.70 27.54 2.88
CA LYS A 234 -6.39 28.98 2.99
C LYS A 234 -6.50 29.72 1.66
N ASP A 235 -6.42 29.01 0.55
CA ASP A 235 -6.36 29.55 -0.80
C ASP A 235 -7.67 29.32 -1.58
N GLY A 236 -8.65 28.61 -0.99
CA GLY A 236 -9.94 28.33 -1.62
C GLY A 236 -9.85 27.33 -2.79
N PHE A 237 -8.81 26.49 -2.81
CA PHE A 237 -8.59 25.51 -3.87
C PHE A 237 -9.51 24.30 -3.76
N LEU A 238 -9.95 23.93 -2.56
CA LEU A 238 -10.79 22.75 -2.35
C LEU A 238 -12.25 23.09 -2.66
N GLN A 239 -12.74 22.63 -3.80
CA GLN A 239 -14.16 22.73 -4.12
C GLN A 239 -14.99 21.79 -3.22
N PRO A 240 -16.26 22.10 -2.89
CA PRO A 240 -17.10 21.26 -2.01
C PRO A 240 -17.29 19.82 -2.49
N ASP A 241 -17.17 19.56 -3.80
CA ASP A 241 -17.19 18.25 -4.46
C ASP A 241 -15.82 17.54 -4.49
N GLU A 242 -14.74 18.28 -4.22
CA GLU A 242 -13.39 17.73 -4.01
C GLU A 242 -13.14 17.31 -2.56
N ILE A 243 -13.96 17.79 -1.62
CA ILE A 243 -14.11 17.21 -0.28
C ILE A 243 -14.83 15.87 -0.44
N GLY A 244 -14.12 14.89 -0.99
CA GLY A 244 -14.69 13.66 -1.50
C GLY A 244 -15.52 12.91 -0.46
N TRP A 245 -16.46 12.09 -0.96
CA TRP A 245 -17.16 11.11 -0.12
C TRP A 245 -16.15 10.18 0.54
N ILE A 246 -16.14 10.13 1.87
CA ILE A 246 -15.30 9.19 2.60
C ILE A 246 -16.13 7.95 2.94
N GLY A 247 -16.00 6.95 2.07
CA GLY A 247 -16.75 5.70 2.16
C GLY A 247 -16.21 4.70 3.16
N ASP A 248 -17.12 4.10 3.94
CA ASP A 248 -16.80 3.04 4.89
C ASP A 248 -16.43 1.71 4.23
N ALA A 249 -17.15 1.33 3.17
CA ALA A 249 -16.98 0.04 2.48
C ALA A 249 -15.56 -0.13 1.92
N VAL A 250 -14.95 0.94 1.39
CA VAL A 250 -13.59 0.93 0.84
C VAL A 250 -12.55 0.62 1.91
N MET A 251 -12.82 0.96 3.17
CA MET A 251 -11.89 0.74 4.27
C MET A 251 -11.88 -0.73 4.75
N THR A 252 -12.88 -1.55 4.40
CA THR A 252 -13.02 -2.92 4.93
C THR A 252 -13.29 -4.02 3.92
N ASP A 253 -13.97 -3.72 2.81
CA ASP A 253 -14.64 -4.74 1.99
C ASP A 253 -13.87 -5.11 0.72
N VAL A 254 -12.97 -4.24 0.24
CA VAL A 254 -12.20 -4.47 -1.00
C VAL A 254 -10.91 -5.26 -0.75
N TYR A 255 -10.32 -5.14 0.44
CA TYR A 255 -9.04 -5.74 0.78
C TYR A 255 -9.20 -6.88 1.79
N PRO A 256 -8.53 -8.03 1.59
CA PRO A 256 -8.53 -9.10 2.58
C PRO A 256 -7.82 -8.64 3.86
N PRO A 257 -8.02 -9.34 4.99
CA PRO A 257 -7.20 -9.11 6.18
C PRO A 257 -5.73 -9.44 5.92
N PHE A 258 -4.84 -8.49 6.21
CA PHE A 258 -3.41 -8.60 5.91
C PHE A 258 -2.76 -9.79 6.61
N PHE A 259 -3.04 -9.98 7.91
CA PHE A 259 -2.47 -11.11 8.66
C PHE A 259 -2.98 -12.47 8.14
N GLU A 260 -4.16 -12.54 7.53
CA GLU A 260 -4.63 -13.76 6.89
C GLU A 260 -3.88 -14.02 5.57
N ALA A 261 -3.64 -12.97 4.78
CA ALA A 261 -2.76 -13.03 3.62
C ALA A 261 -1.30 -13.37 4.02
N ALA A 262 -0.83 -12.95 5.19
CA ALA A 262 0.54 -13.14 5.65
C ALA A 262 0.80 -14.43 6.47
N ALA A 263 -0.19 -15.10 7.07
CA ALA A 263 0.05 -16.13 8.11
C ALA A 263 0.06 -17.63 7.67
N ARG A 264 -0.20 -18.00 6.42
CA ARG A 264 -0.29 -19.43 6.01
C ARG A 264 1.08 -20.07 5.73
N VAL A 265 1.92 -20.35 6.74
CA VAL A 265 3.23 -21.03 6.54
C VAL A 265 3.48 -22.21 7.50
N LYS A 266 2.51 -22.64 8.32
CA LYS A 266 2.80 -23.68 9.34
C LYS A 266 2.01 -24.98 9.24
N GLN A 267 1.50 -25.36 8.07
CA GLN A 267 0.96 -26.70 7.84
C GLN A 267 1.14 -27.16 6.38
N SER A 268 2.39 -27.35 5.95
CA SER A 268 2.72 -28.29 4.88
C SER A 268 4.14 -28.82 5.06
#